data_AF-A0A0W1AKV6-F1
#
_entry.id   AF-A0A0W1AKV6-F1
#
_cell.length_a   1.000
_cell.length_b   1.000
_cell.length_c   1.000
_cell.angle_alpha   90.00
_cell.angle_beta   90.00
_cell.angle_gamma   90.00
#
_symmetry.space_group_name_H-M   'P 1'
#
loop_
_entity.id
_entity.type
_entity.pdbx_description
1 polymer ?
#
loop_
_entity_poly.entity_id
_entity_poly.type
_entity_poly.pdbx_seq_one_letter_code
_entity_poly.pdbx_strand_id
1 'polypeptide(L)'
;MTINIRSQLTDLIVKRLNETKEHLKQEFFLEHHIKVARHFTLDNLLPTEIAERIYTNFPKPSQMHLLNIPGKLKLKYSHLKDVSSLLQDINFAIQDPQVVALIEEITEIKNQVPDPSQYAGGISTLLKGYRLNPHLDNSHDVDRKHYRTVNVLYYVSPNWRLENGGNYELWDKEIKNRIIVPSLFNRLLVMETNRTSWHAVNPVLCNAPRCCVFNYFFSEQSPESEEYFFNGNSFRARPEQKILRAIERVKNTFIRR
;
A
#
# COMPACT_ATOMS: atom_id res chain seq x y z
N MET A 1 28.19 22.42 -1.74
CA MET A 1 27.49 21.45 -0.88
C MET A 1 26.37 20.85 -1.71
N THR A 2 26.52 19.59 -2.11
CA THR A 2 25.48 18.86 -2.85
C THR A 2 24.30 18.66 -1.90
N ILE A 3 23.15 19.26 -2.21
CA ILE A 3 21.93 19.08 -1.41
C ILE A 3 21.60 17.58 -1.42
N ASN A 4 21.52 16.98 -0.24
CA ASN A 4 21.09 15.60 -0.10
C ASN A 4 19.58 15.54 -0.35
N ILE A 5 19.18 15.16 -1.56
CA ILE A 5 17.78 15.08 -2.00
C ILE A 5 16.93 14.21 -1.07
N ARG A 6 17.51 13.14 -0.50
CA ARG A 6 16.82 12.29 0.47
C ARG A 6 16.43 13.05 1.73
N SER A 7 17.37 13.78 2.32
CA SER A 7 17.08 14.61 3.51
C SER A 7 15.98 15.63 3.21
N GLN A 8 16.05 16.28 2.05
CA GLN A 8 15.02 17.22 1.62
C GLN A 8 13.65 16.55 1.48
N LEU A 9 13.58 15.35 0.89
CA LEU A 9 12.32 14.59 0.78
C LEU A 9 11.79 14.21 2.16
N THR A 10 12.65 13.75 3.08
CA THR A 10 12.28 13.47 4.47
C THR A 10 11.69 14.70 5.14
N ASP A 11 12.38 15.84 5.07
CA ASP A 11 11.94 17.09 5.71
C ASP A 11 10.58 17.56 5.18
N LEU A 12 10.34 17.42 3.87
CA LEU A 12 9.06 17.75 3.24
C LEU A 12 7.92 16.83 3.71
N ILE A 13 8.17 15.51 3.79
CA ILE A 13 7.19 14.54 4.27
C ILE A 13 6.86 14.79 5.74
N VAL A 14 7.89 14.96 6.58
CA VAL A 14 7.77 15.25 8.02
C VAL A 14 6.96 16.53 8.23
N LYS A 15 7.28 17.60 7.49
CA LYS A 15 6.54 18.86 7.55
C LYS A 15 5.07 18.65 7.20
N ARG A 16 4.79 17.98 6.08
CA ARG A 16 3.41 17.78 5.61
C ARG A 16 2.59 16.92 6.56
N LEU A 17 3.16 15.84 7.10
CA LEU A 17 2.51 15.00 8.10
C LEU A 17 2.16 15.81 9.36
N ASN A 18 3.10 16.61 9.87
CA ASN A 18 2.87 17.47 11.04
C ASN A 18 1.74 18.49 10.82
N GLU A 19 1.71 19.17 9.66
CA GLU A 19 0.68 20.16 9.33
C GLU A 19 -0.74 19.58 9.37
N THR A 20 -0.90 18.28 9.05
CA THR A 20 -2.22 17.61 9.00
C THR A 20 -2.44 16.59 10.10
N LYS A 21 -1.51 16.43 11.04
CA LYS A 21 -1.45 15.31 11.98
C LYS A 21 -2.78 15.02 12.67
N GLU A 22 -3.42 16.03 13.24
CA GLU A 22 -4.69 15.86 13.96
C GLU A 22 -5.83 15.41 13.04
N HIS A 23 -5.87 15.91 11.80
CA HIS A 23 -6.86 15.49 10.82
C HIS A 23 -6.60 14.05 10.35
N LEU A 24 -5.34 13.68 10.10
CA LEU A 24 -4.98 12.31 9.72
C LEU A 24 -5.31 11.32 10.82
N LYS A 25 -5.11 11.71 12.09
CA LYS A 25 -5.50 10.91 13.25
C LYS A 25 -7.01 10.71 13.30
N GLN A 26 -7.79 11.78 13.12
CA GLN A 26 -9.26 11.66 13.04
C GLN A 26 -9.71 10.75 11.90
N GLU A 27 -9.11 10.87 10.72
CA GLU A 27 -9.42 10.00 9.57
C GLU A 27 -9.08 8.54 9.86
N PHE A 28 -7.92 8.28 10.47
CA PHE A 28 -7.47 6.93 10.80
C PHE A 28 -8.42 6.19 11.76
N PHE A 29 -8.97 6.91 12.74
CA PHE A 29 -9.92 6.37 13.72
C PHE A 29 -11.39 6.56 13.31
N LEU A 30 -11.66 7.07 12.11
CA LEU A 30 -13.02 7.25 11.63
C LEU A 30 -13.71 5.90 11.46
N GLU A 31 -14.85 5.74 12.14
CA GLU A 31 -15.71 4.58 11.92
C GLU A 31 -16.48 4.73 10.61
N HIS A 32 -16.46 3.67 9.81
CA HIS A 32 -17.21 3.59 8.57
C HIS A 32 -18.48 2.74 8.74
N HIS A 33 -19.46 2.98 7.87
CA HIS A 33 -20.71 2.20 7.78
C HIS A 33 -20.49 0.70 7.51
N ILE A 34 -19.28 0.32 7.07
CA ILE A 34 -18.82 -1.06 6.96
C ILE A 34 -17.50 -1.20 7.71
N LYS A 35 -17.29 -2.33 8.38
CA LYS A 35 -16.05 -2.60 9.10
C LYS A 35 -14.93 -2.94 8.11
N VAL A 36 -14.06 -1.96 7.87
CA VAL A 36 -12.86 -2.07 7.02
C VAL A 36 -11.60 -1.76 7.83
N ALA A 37 -10.42 -1.95 7.23
CA ALA A 37 -9.17 -1.51 7.85
C ALA A 37 -9.16 0.01 8.10
N ARG A 38 -8.62 0.40 9.27
CA ARG A 38 -8.31 1.80 9.56
C ARG A 38 -7.30 2.33 8.58
N HIS A 39 -7.50 3.55 8.13
CA HIS A 39 -6.65 4.17 7.11
C HIS A 39 -6.82 5.68 7.11
N PHE A 40 -5.82 6.37 6.56
CA PHE A 40 -5.93 7.80 6.24
C PHE A 40 -5.33 8.07 4.86
N THR A 41 -5.71 9.22 4.29
CA THR A 41 -5.11 9.73 3.06
C THR A 41 -4.55 11.13 3.25
N LEU A 42 -3.38 11.37 2.65
CA LEU A 42 -2.76 12.69 2.65
C LEU A 42 -2.50 13.13 1.21
N ASP A 43 -3.26 14.14 0.80
CA ASP A 43 -3.10 14.78 -0.50
C ASP A 43 -1.98 15.82 -0.49
N ASN A 44 -1.37 15.97 -1.67
CA ASN A 44 -0.27 16.88 -1.92
C ASN A 44 0.89 16.65 -0.94
N LEU A 45 1.37 15.39 -0.88
CA LEU A 45 2.45 14.99 0.02
C LEU A 45 3.72 15.81 -0.22
N LEU A 46 4.07 16.00 -1.49
CA LEU A 46 5.27 16.71 -1.94
C LEU A 46 4.90 17.94 -2.79
N PRO A 47 5.80 18.90 -3.01
CA PRO A 47 5.67 19.86 -4.10
C PRO A 47 5.39 19.16 -5.43
N THR A 48 4.46 19.70 -6.21
CA THR A 48 3.97 19.10 -7.47
C THR A 48 5.11 18.73 -8.41
N GLU A 49 6.10 19.61 -8.56
CA GLU A 49 7.25 19.44 -9.44
C GLU A 49 8.10 18.24 -9.02
N ILE A 50 8.20 17.97 -7.73
CA ILE A 50 8.93 16.80 -7.20
C ILE A 50 8.13 15.53 -7.47
N ALA A 51 6.81 15.53 -7.24
CA ALA A 51 5.95 14.39 -7.53
C ALA A 51 5.94 14.03 -9.02
N GLU A 52 5.92 15.03 -9.91
CA GLU A 52 6.05 14.83 -11.36
C GLU A 52 7.41 14.25 -11.73
N ARG A 53 8.51 14.78 -11.16
CA ARG A 53 9.84 14.22 -11.38
C ARG A 53 9.94 12.77 -10.92
N ILE A 54 9.36 12.42 -9.78
CA ILE A 54 9.29 11.03 -9.31
C ILE A 54 8.58 10.17 -10.35
N TYR A 55 7.40 10.59 -10.83
CA TYR A 55 6.66 9.86 -11.87
C TYR A 55 7.47 9.66 -13.16
N THR A 56 8.11 10.71 -13.68
CA THR A 56 8.91 10.63 -14.93
C THR A 56 10.12 9.70 -14.80
N ASN A 57 10.56 9.43 -13.58
CA ASN A 57 11.66 8.52 -13.28
C ASN A 57 11.22 7.05 -13.12
N PHE A 58 9.90 6.76 -13.15
CA PHE A 58 9.43 5.36 -13.17
C PHE A 58 9.96 4.64 -14.42
N PRO A 59 10.46 3.40 -14.28
CA PRO A 59 10.87 2.59 -15.43
C PRO A 59 9.73 2.41 -16.42
N LYS A 60 10.07 2.28 -17.70
CA LYS A 60 9.07 1.92 -18.71
C LYS A 60 8.49 0.54 -18.37
N PRO A 61 7.20 0.27 -18.65
CA PRO A 61 6.59 -1.02 -18.38
C PRO A 61 7.36 -2.24 -18.91
N SER A 62 8.00 -2.10 -20.08
CA SER A 62 8.84 -3.15 -20.70
C SER A 62 10.10 -3.52 -19.92
N GLN A 63 10.50 -2.70 -18.93
CA GLN A 63 11.67 -2.89 -18.09
C GLN A 63 11.31 -3.44 -16.70
N MET A 64 10.02 -3.66 -16.42
CA MET A 64 9.53 -4.10 -15.12
C MET A 64 9.12 -5.57 -15.15
N HIS A 65 9.24 -6.25 -14.01
CA HIS A 65 8.84 -7.65 -13.91
C HIS A 65 7.33 -7.80 -13.83
N LEU A 66 6.76 -8.60 -14.74
CA LEU A 66 5.35 -8.97 -14.73
C LEU A 66 5.09 -10.03 -13.66
N LEU A 67 4.21 -9.69 -12.72
CA LEU A 67 3.62 -10.63 -11.77
C LEU A 67 2.20 -10.95 -12.24
N ASN A 68 2.04 -12.12 -12.85
CA ASN A 68 0.76 -12.65 -13.29
C ASN A 68 0.50 -13.98 -12.57
N ILE A 69 -0.26 -13.92 -11.49
CA ILE A 69 -0.68 -15.08 -10.70
C ILE A 69 -2.20 -14.99 -10.47
N PRO A 70 -2.88 -16.09 -10.12
CA PRO A 70 -4.31 -16.04 -9.79
C PRO A 70 -4.60 -14.95 -8.75
N GLY A 71 -5.48 -14.01 -9.11
CA GLY A 71 -5.86 -12.87 -8.26
C GLY A 71 -4.92 -11.66 -8.30
N LYS A 72 -3.81 -11.68 -9.03
CA LYS A 72 -2.88 -10.53 -9.11
C LYS A 72 -2.26 -10.42 -10.50
N LEU A 73 -2.43 -9.25 -11.10
CA LEU A 73 -1.78 -8.85 -12.34
C LEU A 73 -1.18 -7.46 -12.14
N LYS A 74 0.15 -7.38 -12.04
CA LYS A 74 0.88 -6.12 -11.84
C LYS A 74 2.30 -6.15 -12.37
N LEU A 75 2.90 -4.99 -12.62
CA LEU A 75 4.35 -4.84 -12.76
C LEU A 75 4.96 -4.45 -11.41
N LYS A 76 6.10 -5.05 -11.05
CA LYS A 76 6.79 -4.77 -9.77
C LYS A 76 8.29 -4.61 -9.96
N TYR A 77 8.87 -3.72 -9.18
CA TYR A 77 10.28 -3.69 -8.83
C TYR A 77 10.43 -3.75 -7.32
N SER A 78 11.15 -4.74 -6.79
CA SER A 78 11.41 -4.86 -5.34
C SER A 78 12.87 -4.57 -4.99
N HIS A 79 13.79 -4.66 -5.96
CA HIS A 79 15.21 -4.41 -5.74
C HIS A 79 15.57 -3.02 -6.24
N LEU A 80 15.28 -1.96 -5.47
CA LEU A 80 15.43 -0.58 -5.93
C LEU A 80 16.85 -0.16 -6.38
N LYS A 81 17.86 -1.00 -6.15
CA LYS A 81 19.26 -0.79 -6.55
C LYS A 81 19.43 -0.38 -8.01
N ASP A 82 18.56 -0.91 -8.89
CA ASP A 82 18.63 -0.71 -10.33
C ASP A 82 17.61 0.32 -10.86
N VAL A 83 16.86 1.00 -9.97
CA VAL A 83 16.02 2.15 -10.37
C VAL A 83 16.76 3.47 -10.15
N SER A 84 16.23 4.56 -10.73
CA SER A 84 16.79 5.91 -10.56
C SER A 84 17.02 6.27 -9.09
N SER A 85 18.07 7.06 -8.83
CA SER A 85 18.39 7.53 -7.48
C SER A 85 17.22 8.24 -6.80
N LEU A 86 16.44 9.02 -7.55
CA LEU A 86 15.27 9.70 -7.02
C LEU A 86 14.20 8.74 -6.48
N LEU A 87 13.98 7.59 -7.15
CA LEU A 87 13.03 6.58 -6.68
C LEU A 87 13.54 5.82 -5.46
N GLN A 88 14.85 5.62 -5.38
CA GLN A 88 15.48 5.11 -4.16
C GLN A 88 15.31 6.11 -3.02
N ASP A 89 15.60 7.38 -3.26
CA ASP A 89 15.59 8.41 -2.23
C ASP A 89 14.19 8.69 -1.68
N ILE A 90 13.13 8.70 -2.50
CA ILE A 90 11.75 8.80 -1.96
C ILE A 90 11.37 7.54 -1.17
N ASN A 91 11.79 6.36 -1.60
CA ASN A 91 11.51 5.13 -0.88
C ASN A 91 12.21 5.11 0.49
N PHE A 92 13.46 5.57 0.54
CA PHE A 92 14.21 5.72 1.80
C PHE A 92 13.65 6.85 2.67
N ALA A 93 13.24 7.98 2.10
CA ALA A 93 12.68 9.09 2.86
C ALA A 93 11.37 8.69 3.59
N ILE A 94 10.51 7.89 2.95
CA ILE A 94 9.29 7.37 3.61
C ILE A 94 9.62 6.42 4.77
N GLN A 95 10.77 5.74 4.71
CA GLN A 95 11.24 4.81 5.74
C GLN A 95 12.14 5.49 6.79
N ASP A 96 12.34 6.81 6.69
CA ASP A 96 13.14 7.56 7.66
C ASP A 96 12.52 7.44 9.07
N PRO A 97 13.31 7.23 10.13
CA PRO A 97 12.79 7.10 11.49
C PRO A 97 11.87 8.25 11.91
N GLN A 98 12.10 9.47 11.42
CA GLN A 98 11.23 10.61 11.71
C GLN A 98 9.83 10.46 11.09
N VAL A 99 9.74 9.92 9.88
CA VAL A 99 8.47 9.64 9.20
C VAL A 99 7.76 8.47 9.86
N VAL A 100 8.50 7.42 10.22
CA VAL A 100 7.95 6.25 10.94
C VAL A 100 7.35 6.68 12.28
N ALA A 101 8.07 7.49 13.06
CA ALA A 101 7.60 8.00 14.35
C ALA A 101 6.32 8.83 14.20
N LEU A 102 6.22 9.70 13.19
CA LEU A 102 5.01 10.47 12.93
C LEU A 102 3.82 9.60 12.52
N ILE A 103 4.05 8.58 11.69
CA ILE A 103 2.99 7.64 11.33
C ILE A 103 2.55 6.84 12.55
N GLU A 104 3.47 6.43 13.42
CA GLU A 104 3.16 5.81 14.72
C GLU A 104 2.33 6.72 15.64
N GLU A 105 2.66 8.00 15.74
CA GLU A 105 1.87 8.96 16.51
C GLU A 105 0.45 9.15 15.95
N ILE A 106 0.28 9.11 14.63
CA ILE A 106 -1.02 9.23 13.96
C ILE A 106 -1.86 7.96 14.14
N THR A 107 -1.27 6.78 13.96
CA THR A 107 -1.99 5.50 13.97
C THR A 107 -2.13 4.91 15.37
N GLU A 108 -1.32 5.36 16.32
CA GLU A 108 -1.14 4.79 17.67
C GLU A 108 -0.69 3.32 17.67
N ILE A 109 -0.21 2.82 16.54
CA ILE A 109 0.38 1.47 16.45
C ILE A 109 1.84 1.58 16.89
N LYS A 110 2.16 0.94 18.02
CA LYS A 110 3.40 1.16 18.75
C LYS A 110 4.60 0.39 18.19
N ASN A 111 5.79 0.95 18.43
CA ASN A 111 7.09 0.33 18.17
C ASN A 111 7.26 -0.06 16.70
N GLN A 112 6.80 0.80 15.79
CA GLN A 112 6.93 0.54 14.37
C GLN A 112 8.38 0.75 13.92
N VAL A 113 8.87 -0.18 13.12
CA VAL A 113 10.15 -0.11 12.44
C VAL A 113 9.90 -0.12 10.94
N PRO A 114 10.74 0.59 10.15
CA PRO A 114 10.71 0.42 8.71
C PRO A 114 11.10 -1.02 8.36
N ASP A 115 10.80 -1.45 7.13
CA ASP A 115 11.17 -2.77 6.65
C ASP A 115 12.68 -3.07 6.87
N PRO A 116 13.02 -3.99 7.80
CA PRO A 116 14.41 -4.25 8.16
C PRO A 116 15.20 -4.90 7.01
N SER A 117 14.50 -5.48 6.03
CA SER A 117 15.12 -6.11 4.87
C SER A 117 15.46 -5.14 3.74
N GLN A 118 14.90 -3.92 3.74
CA GLN A 118 14.90 -2.98 2.61
C GLN A 118 14.35 -3.57 1.29
N TYR A 119 13.74 -4.76 1.30
CA TYR A 119 13.28 -5.52 0.12
C TYR A 119 11.76 -5.61 0.00
N ALA A 120 11.03 -5.35 1.07
CA ALA A 120 9.59 -5.27 1.10
C ALA A 120 9.10 -3.94 0.52
N GLY A 121 9.84 -2.84 0.65
CA GLY A 121 9.60 -1.60 -0.08
C GLY A 121 9.87 -1.71 -1.59
N GLY A 122 9.29 -0.85 -2.41
CA GLY A 122 9.52 -0.87 -3.86
C GLY A 122 8.61 0.02 -4.68
N ILE A 123 8.55 -0.25 -5.99
CA ILE A 123 7.66 0.44 -6.92
C ILE A 123 6.81 -0.56 -7.71
N SER A 124 5.59 -0.15 -8.05
CA SER A 124 4.69 -0.94 -8.88
C SER A 124 3.95 -0.09 -9.89
N THR A 125 3.62 -0.72 -11.01
CA THR A 125 2.85 -0.13 -12.09
C THR A 125 1.68 -1.04 -12.45
N LEU A 126 0.48 -0.48 -12.54
CA LEU A 126 -0.68 -1.15 -13.12
C LEU A 126 -1.02 -0.52 -14.48
N LEU A 127 -1.12 -1.35 -15.50
CA LEU A 127 -1.58 -0.97 -16.84
C LEU A 127 -3.08 -1.29 -16.99
N LYS A 128 -3.70 -0.87 -18.09
CA LYS A 128 -5.11 -1.20 -18.38
C LYS A 128 -5.40 -2.69 -18.18
N GLY A 129 -6.46 -3.00 -17.43
CA GLY A 129 -6.89 -4.36 -17.06
C GLY A 129 -6.13 -4.98 -15.88
N TYR A 130 -5.03 -4.37 -15.43
CA TYR A 130 -4.24 -4.86 -14.30
C TYR A 130 -4.96 -4.57 -12.99
N ARG A 131 -4.86 -5.49 -12.04
CA ARG A 131 -5.66 -5.50 -10.81
C ARG A 131 -5.03 -6.36 -9.74
N LEU A 132 -5.47 -6.14 -8.51
CA LEU A 132 -5.27 -7.05 -7.39
C LEU A 132 -6.65 -7.42 -6.85
N ASN A 133 -6.95 -8.70 -6.76
CA ASN A 133 -8.17 -9.19 -6.12
C ASN A 133 -8.10 -8.96 -4.60
N PRO A 134 -9.24 -8.99 -3.90
CA PRO A 134 -9.30 -8.97 -2.44
C PRO A 134 -8.30 -9.92 -1.81
N HIS A 135 -7.46 -9.40 -0.91
CA HIS A 135 -6.46 -10.19 -0.23
C HIS A 135 -6.13 -9.68 1.17
N LEU A 136 -5.55 -10.57 1.95
CA LEU A 136 -4.71 -10.26 3.11
C LEU A 136 -3.26 -10.37 2.68
N ASP A 137 -2.42 -9.47 3.18
CA ASP A 137 -0.97 -9.57 3.02
C ASP A 137 -0.38 -10.61 3.99
N ASN A 138 0.87 -10.99 3.76
CA ASN A 138 1.64 -11.76 4.73
C ASN A 138 1.68 -11.05 6.09
N SER A 139 1.50 -11.80 7.17
CA SER A 139 1.40 -11.18 8.50
C SER A 139 2.73 -10.70 9.08
N HIS A 140 3.87 -11.20 8.58
CA HIS A 140 5.19 -10.87 9.12
C HIS A 140 6.21 -10.50 8.03
N ASP A 141 7.33 -9.93 8.46
CA ASP A 141 8.57 -9.84 7.69
C ASP A 141 9.11 -11.22 7.26
N VAL A 142 10.17 -11.20 6.45
CA VAL A 142 10.75 -12.42 5.85
C VAL A 142 11.25 -13.39 6.93
N ASP A 143 11.80 -12.86 8.02
CA ASP A 143 12.35 -13.62 9.14
C ASP A 143 11.30 -14.05 10.17
N ARG A 144 10.04 -13.63 10.00
CA ARG A 144 8.91 -13.90 10.91
C ARG A 144 9.09 -13.37 12.33
N LYS A 145 9.83 -12.28 12.47
CA LYS A 145 10.12 -11.63 13.76
C LYS A 145 9.18 -10.47 14.03
N HIS A 146 8.77 -9.77 12.98
CA HIS A 146 7.96 -8.57 13.11
C HIS A 146 6.67 -8.71 12.33
N TYR A 147 5.54 -8.41 12.97
CA TYR A 147 4.24 -8.28 12.35
C TYR A 147 4.25 -7.10 11.39
N ARG A 148 3.68 -7.26 10.18
CA ARG A 148 3.38 -6.09 9.34
C ARG A 148 2.25 -5.31 10.02
N THR A 149 2.47 -4.02 10.24
CA THR A 149 1.55 -3.14 10.97
C THR A 149 0.81 -2.18 10.05
N VAL A 150 1.49 -1.61 9.05
CA VAL A 150 0.88 -0.71 8.08
C VAL A 150 1.44 -0.88 6.67
N ASN A 151 0.57 -0.65 5.70
CA ASN A 151 0.91 -0.41 4.31
C ASN A 151 1.00 1.10 4.08
N VAL A 152 2.11 1.60 3.52
CA VAL A 152 2.34 3.01 3.21
C VAL A 152 2.55 3.15 1.70
N LEU A 153 1.56 3.73 1.02
CA LEU A 153 1.46 3.71 -0.45
C LEU A 153 1.40 5.14 -0.98
N TYR A 154 2.35 5.52 -1.83
CA TYR A 154 2.43 6.85 -2.43
C TYR A 154 2.16 6.81 -3.93
N TYR A 155 1.07 7.45 -4.35
CA TYR A 155 0.59 7.49 -5.73
C TYR A 155 1.10 8.72 -6.46
N VAL A 156 1.67 8.51 -7.66
CA VAL A 156 2.38 9.56 -8.40
C VAL A 156 1.94 9.71 -9.85
N SER A 157 0.91 8.99 -10.31
CA SER A 157 0.42 9.16 -11.68
C SER A 157 -0.32 10.49 -11.84
N PRO A 158 0.13 11.41 -12.71
CA PRO A 158 -0.51 12.70 -12.91
C PRO A 158 -1.90 12.54 -13.53
N ASN A 159 -2.80 13.48 -13.25
CA ASN A 159 -4.17 13.52 -13.78
C ASN A 159 -4.99 12.25 -13.52
N TRP A 160 -4.65 11.48 -12.48
CA TRP A 160 -5.41 10.28 -12.11
C TRP A 160 -6.74 10.65 -11.45
N ARG A 161 -7.83 10.06 -11.91
CA ARG A 161 -9.19 10.28 -11.41
C ARG A 161 -9.85 8.95 -11.02
N LEU A 162 -10.94 9.01 -10.28
CA LEU A 162 -11.67 7.83 -9.81
C LEU A 162 -12.07 6.90 -10.97
N GLU A 163 -12.50 7.47 -12.11
CA GLU A 163 -13.02 6.76 -13.28
C GLU A 163 -11.93 5.98 -14.02
N ASN A 164 -10.66 6.32 -13.82
CA ASN A 164 -9.53 5.62 -14.42
C ASN A 164 -9.32 4.22 -13.85
N GLY A 165 -9.99 3.87 -12.74
CA GLY A 165 -9.77 2.64 -12.02
C GLY A 165 -8.38 2.60 -11.36
N GLY A 166 -7.86 1.40 -11.07
CA GLY A 166 -6.62 1.26 -10.31
C GLY A 166 -6.71 1.84 -8.89
N ASN A 167 -7.91 2.08 -8.38
CA ASN A 167 -8.21 2.59 -7.06
C ASN A 167 -8.00 1.49 -6.02
N TYR A 168 -7.56 1.91 -4.85
CA TYR A 168 -7.45 1.01 -3.71
C TYR A 168 -8.85 0.73 -3.16
N GLU A 169 -9.10 -0.49 -2.75
CA GLU A 169 -10.39 -0.93 -2.21
C GLU A 169 -10.17 -1.50 -0.82
N LEU A 170 -10.98 -1.07 0.14
CA LEU A 170 -11.00 -1.60 1.50
C LEU A 170 -12.29 -2.38 1.69
N TRP A 171 -12.18 -3.63 2.08
CA TRP A 171 -13.30 -4.57 2.10
C TRP A 171 -13.66 -4.99 3.52
N ASP A 172 -14.94 -5.32 3.70
CA ASP A 172 -15.37 -6.04 4.89
C ASP A 172 -14.81 -7.48 4.91
N LYS A 173 -14.89 -8.12 6.07
CA LYS A 173 -14.39 -9.49 6.28
C LYS A 173 -15.03 -10.52 5.34
N GLU A 174 -16.26 -10.29 4.89
CA GLU A 174 -17.00 -11.20 4.01
C GLU A 174 -16.73 -10.95 2.51
N ILE A 175 -16.00 -9.87 2.19
CA ILE A 175 -15.73 -9.41 0.84
C ILE A 175 -17.06 -9.27 0.09
N LYS A 176 -17.94 -8.46 0.68
CA LYS A 176 -19.28 -8.16 0.18
C LYS A 176 -19.39 -6.68 -0.12
N ASN A 177 -18.99 -5.83 0.81
CA ASN A 177 -19.01 -4.38 0.68
C ASN A 177 -17.60 -3.81 0.68
N ARG A 178 -17.43 -2.63 0.08
CA ARG A 178 -16.13 -1.95 0.03
C ARG A 178 -16.26 -0.44 0.09
N ILE A 179 -15.20 0.20 0.56
CA ILE A 179 -14.90 1.61 0.35
C ILE A 179 -13.82 1.72 -0.71
N ILE A 180 -13.93 2.74 -1.56
CA ILE A 180 -12.96 3.03 -2.62
C ILE A 180 -12.12 4.22 -2.19
N VAL A 181 -10.80 4.05 -2.22
CA VAL A 181 -9.83 5.11 -2.03
C VAL A 181 -9.16 5.41 -3.38
N PRO A 182 -9.50 6.55 -4.02
CA PRO A 182 -8.93 6.90 -5.30
C PRO A 182 -7.40 7.04 -5.24
N SER A 183 -6.71 6.52 -6.26
CA SER A 183 -5.24 6.63 -6.37
C SER A 183 -4.84 7.96 -7.02
N LEU A 184 -5.28 9.07 -6.42
CA LEU A 184 -5.02 10.42 -6.94
C LEU A 184 -3.53 10.71 -7.00
N PHE A 185 -3.17 11.64 -7.87
CA PHE A 185 -1.81 12.14 -7.98
C PHE A 185 -1.35 12.76 -6.65
N ASN A 186 -0.08 12.49 -6.27
CA ASN A 186 0.57 13.06 -5.10
C ASN A 186 -0.16 12.76 -3.78
N ARG A 187 -0.78 11.57 -3.70
CA ARG A 187 -1.53 11.09 -2.54
C ARG A 187 -0.77 9.98 -1.83
N LEU A 188 -0.58 10.14 -0.53
CA LEU A 188 -0.19 9.08 0.39
C LEU A 188 -1.44 8.38 0.93
N LEU A 189 -1.42 7.06 1.00
CA LEU A 189 -2.39 6.24 1.71
C LEU A 189 -1.63 5.42 2.75
N VAL A 190 -2.07 5.50 4.00
CA VAL A 190 -1.60 4.63 5.08
C VAL A 190 -2.77 3.79 5.56
N MET A 191 -2.60 2.48 5.63
CA MET A 191 -3.63 1.52 6.04
C MET A 191 -3.04 0.55 7.06
N GLU A 192 -3.75 0.31 8.15
CA GLU A 192 -3.45 -0.77 9.08
C GLU A 192 -3.50 -2.15 8.40
N THR A 193 -2.58 -3.03 8.78
CA THR A 193 -2.60 -4.44 8.37
C THR A 193 -2.80 -5.37 9.55
N ASN A 194 -3.83 -6.22 9.47
CA ASN A 194 -4.17 -7.21 10.49
C ASN A 194 -4.91 -8.41 9.84
N ARG A 195 -5.52 -9.29 10.65
CA ARG A 195 -6.19 -10.50 10.15
C ARG A 195 -7.48 -10.22 9.37
N THR A 196 -7.96 -8.99 9.41
CA THR A 196 -9.22 -8.56 8.80
C THR A 196 -9.06 -7.39 7.84
N SER A 197 -7.84 -6.92 7.60
CA SER A 197 -7.52 -5.81 6.71
C SER A 197 -7.59 -6.22 5.22
N TRP A 198 -8.75 -6.71 4.79
CA TRP A 198 -9.00 -7.12 3.41
C TRP A 198 -8.96 -5.91 2.49
N HIS A 199 -8.13 -6.01 1.46
CA HIS A 199 -7.97 -4.92 0.51
C HIS A 199 -7.73 -5.43 -0.90
N ALA A 200 -7.93 -4.57 -1.88
CA ALA A 200 -7.78 -4.90 -3.29
C ALA A 200 -7.39 -3.66 -4.11
N VAL A 201 -7.17 -3.87 -5.41
CA VAL A 201 -7.07 -2.77 -6.37
C VAL A 201 -7.98 -3.08 -7.55
N ASN A 202 -8.95 -2.20 -7.83
CA ASN A 202 -9.85 -2.39 -8.96
C ASN A 202 -9.09 -2.29 -10.29
N PRO A 203 -9.61 -2.89 -11.37
CA PRO A 203 -8.91 -2.87 -12.65
C PRO A 203 -8.66 -1.44 -13.11
N VAL A 204 -7.47 -1.18 -13.66
CA VAL A 204 -7.22 0.07 -14.39
C VAL A 204 -8.05 0.06 -15.68
N LEU A 205 -8.77 1.14 -15.95
CA LEU A 205 -9.68 1.26 -17.09
C LEU A 205 -9.12 2.15 -18.20
N CYS A 206 -8.23 3.09 -17.88
CA CYS A 206 -7.61 4.00 -18.83
C CYS A 206 -6.29 3.44 -19.43
N ASN A 207 -5.87 4.02 -20.56
CA ASN A 207 -4.60 3.67 -21.23
C ASN A 207 -3.43 4.51 -20.67
N ALA A 208 -3.24 4.51 -19.35
CA ALA A 208 -2.14 5.21 -18.68
C ALA A 208 -1.62 4.35 -17.50
N PRO A 209 -0.32 4.42 -17.17
CA PRO A 209 0.23 3.66 -16.06
C PRO A 209 -0.16 4.27 -14.71
N ARG A 210 -0.69 3.43 -13.81
CA ARG A 210 -0.91 3.75 -12.38
C ARG A 210 0.33 3.37 -11.58
N CYS A 211 1.10 4.36 -11.16
CA CYS A 211 2.40 4.22 -10.51
C CYS A 211 2.27 4.42 -8.99
N CYS A 212 2.91 3.54 -8.23
CA CYS A 212 2.91 3.58 -6.77
C CYS A 212 4.30 3.23 -6.21
N VAL A 213 4.80 4.08 -5.32
CA VAL A 213 5.91 3.74 -4.41
C VAL A 213 5.28 3.13 -3.16
N PHE A 214 5.61 1.89 -2.83
CA PHE A 214 5.05 1.19 -1.67
C PHE A 214 6.12 0.90 -0.63
N ASN A 215 5.73 1.01 0.64
CA ASN A 215 6.51 0.70 1.81
C ASN A 215 5.64 -0.03 2.83
N TYR A 216 6.28 -0.71 3.77
CA TYR A 216 5.62 -1.44 4.83
C TYR A 216 6.38 -1.18 6.12
N PHE A 217 5.66 -0.96 7.21
CA PHE A 217 6.26 -0.96 8.54
C PHE A 217 5.85 -2.21 9.30
N PHE A 218 6.67 -2.51 10.30
CA PHE A 218 6.55 -3.72 11.08
C PHE A 218 6.71 -3.42 12.57
N SER A 219 6.29 -4.33 13.44
CA SER A 219 6.51 -4.25 14.88
C SER A 219 6.65 -5.66 15.44
N GLU A 220 7.45 -5.84 16.50
CA GLU A 220 7.46 -7.11 17.25
C GLU A 220 6.10 -7.37 17.92
N GLN A 221 5.32 -6.31 18.14
CA GLN A 221 4.01 -6.38 18.76
C GLN A 221 2.92 -6.59 17.71
N SER A 222 2.00 -7.51 18.00
CA SER A 222 0.81 -7.70 17.18
C SER A 222 -0.08 -6.44 17.21
N PRO A 223 -0.55 -5.96 16.03
CA PRO A 223 -1.54 -4.89 15.94
C PRO A 223 -2.84 -5.18 16.71
N GLU A 224 -3.18 -6.46 16.90
CA GLU A 224 -4.43 -6.91 17.53
C GLU A 224 -4.24 -7.34 18.99
N SER A 225 -3.05 -7.18 19.58
CA SER A 225 -2.69 -7.70 20.92
C SER A 225 -2.82 -9.22 21.10
N GLU A 226 -3.12 -9.95 20.02
CA GLU A 226 -3.17 -11.42 19.94
C GLU A 226 -2.17 -11.91 18.89
N GLU A 227 -1.52 -13.06 19.13
CA GLU A 227 -0.62 -13.65 18.14
C GLU A 227 -1.38 -14.26 16.96
N TYR A 228 -0.87 -14.06 15.73
CA TYR A 228 -1.42 -14.68 14.53
C TYR A 228 -0.40 -14.85 13.42
N PHE A 229 -0.51 -15.92 12.65
CA PHE A 229 0.41 -16.16 11.54
C PHE A 229 -0.33 -16.54 10.26
N PHE A 230 -0.04 -15.83 9.17
CA PHE A 230 -0.42 -16.22 7.81
C PHE A 230 0.78 -16.07 6.88
N ASN A 231 1.11 -17.16 6.18
CA ASN A 231 2.19 -17.15 5.22
C ASN A 231 1.68 -16.76 3.83
N GLY A 232 2.28 -15.73 3.24
CA GLY A 232 1.96 -15.24 1.91
C GLY A 232 0.60 -14.54 1.82
N ASN A 233 0.33 -13.95 0.66
CA ASN A 233 -0.91 -13.23 0.41
C ASN A 233 -2.06 -14.22 0.18
N SER A 234 -3.15 -14.08 0.93
CA SER A 234 -4.37 -14.88 0.75
C SER A 234 -5.34 -14.15 -0.17
N PHE A 235 -5.50 -14.61 -1.42
CA PHE A 235 -6.44 -14.03 -2.38
C PHE A 235 -7.83 -14.67 -2.29
N ARG A 236 -8.85 -13.86 -2.52
CA ARG A 236 -10.25 -14.26 -2.62
C ARG A 236 -10.88 -13.73 -3.90
N ALA A 237 -11.80 -14.50 -4.47
CA ALA A 237 -12.60 -14.04 -5.60
C ALA A 237 -13.49 -12.85 -5.23
N ARG A 238 -13.65 -11.91 -6.16
CA ARG A 238 -14.55 -10.76 -6.02
C ARG A 238 -16.03 -11.18 -6.03
N PRO A 239 -16.97 -10.35 -5.51
CA PRO A 239 -18.41 -10.65 -5.50
C PRO A 239 -19.01 -11.03 -6.85
N GLU A 240 -18.59 -10.37 -7.93
CA GLU A 240 -19.05 -10.63 -9.28
C GLU A 240 -18.56 -11.97 -9.85
N GLN A 241 -17.50 -12.56 -9.28
CA GLN A 241 -16.92 -13.82 -9.71
C GLN A 241 -17.65 -15.02 -9.07
N LYS A 242 -18.95 -15.12 -9.30
CA LYS A 242 -19.86 -16.09 -8.63
C LYS A 242 -19.38 -17.55 -8.71
N ILE A 243 -18.90 -17.97 -9.88
CA ILE A 243 -18.40 -19.34 -10.11
C ILE A 243 -17.15 -19.61 -9.26
N LEU A 244 -16.19 -18.68 -9.24
CA LEU A 244 -14.97 -18.83 -8.43
C LEU A 244 -15.30 -18.86 -6.94
N ARG A 245 -16.22 -18.01 -6.45
CA ARG A 245 -16.68 -18.05 -5.06
C ARG A 245 -17.35 -19.38 -4.71
N ALA A 246 -18.12 -19.99 -5.63
CA ALA A 246 -18.71 -21.30 -5.42
C ALA A 246 -17.64 -22.40 -5.29
N ILE A 247 -16.64 -22.40 -6.18
CA ILE A 247 -15.51 -23.34 -6.13
C ILE A 247 -14.73 -23.19 -4.81
N GLU A 248 -14.44 -21.96 -4.38
CA GLU A 248 -13.74 -21.70 -3.11
C GLU A 248 -14.52 -22.22 -1.89
N ARG A 249 -15.85 -22.03 -1.85
CA ARG A 249 -16.70 -22.52 -0.77
C ARG A 249 -16.64 -24.05 -0.67
N VAL A 250 -16.76 -24.74 -1.80
CA VAL A 250 -16.68 -26.20 -1.85
C VAL A 250 -15.32 -26.69 -1.33
N LYS A 251 -14.21 -26.11 -1.82
CA LYS A 251 -12.87 -26.48 -1.35
C LYS A 251 -12.68 -26.29 0.16
N ASN A 252 -13.16 -25.17 0.71
CA ASN A 252 -13.04 -24.90 2.15
C ASN A 252 -13.85 -25.90 3.01
N THR A 253 -14.97 -26.43 2.50
CA THR A 253 -15.77 -27.45 3.19
C THR A 253 -15.06 -28.79 3.25
N PHE A 254 -14.31 -29.17 2.20
CA PHE A 254 -13.55 -30.42 2.15
C PHE A 254 -12.24 -30.38 2.94
N ILE A 255 -11.64 -29.20 3.14
CA ILE A 255 -10.41 -29.03 3.95
C ILE A 255 -10.71 -29.00 5.46
N ARG A 256 -11.95 -28.75 5.86
CA ARG A 256 -12.40 -28.69 7.27
C ARG A 256 -13.05 -29.99 7.77
N ARG A 257 -13.00 -31.07 6.97
CA ARG A 257 -13.36 -32.44 7.37
C ARG A 257 -12.09 -33.27 7.43
#